data_AF-A0A7V8YE80-F1
#
_entry.id   AF-A0A7V8YE80-F1
#
_cell.length_a   1.000
_cell.length_b   1.000
_cell.length_c   1.000
_cell.angle_alpha   90.00
_cell.angle_beta   90.00
_cell.angle_gamma   90.00
#
_symmetry.space_group_name_H-M   'P 1'
#
loop_
_entity.id
_entity.type
_entity.pdbx_description
1 polymer ?
#
loop_
_entity_poly.entity_id
_entity_poly.type
_entity_poly.pdbx_seq_one_letter_code
_entity_poly.pdbx_strand_id
1 'polypeptide(L)'
;MQLARLWAWAVIAATTLASFSPLVPELRGRKGDSFPLSWFPMFASERPRIETPTYILGMTDAGDRVKIDVSFWTNGGFNQGRNMLTTAVKQKRAPKFCASVAHAVARRKSARFAEVTELRIVMGSYDREIFFSGDRAPLREVVVTTCPVRR
;
A
#
# COMPACT_ATOMS: atom_id res chain seq x y z
N MET A 1 -19.58 -15.19 -51.75
CA MET A 1 -20.37 -15.17 -50.49
C MET A 1 -20.02 -16.30 -49.51
N GLN A 2 -19.77 -17.55 -49.95
CA GLN A 2 -19.43 -18.65 -49.03
C GLN A 2 -18.08 -18.49 -48.31
N LEU A 3 -17.05 -17.99 -49.00
CA LEU A 3 -15.72 -17.78 -48.40
C LEU A 3 -15.76 -16.76 -47.24
N ALA A 4 -16.48 -15.65 -47.41
CA ALA A 4 -16.65 -14.64 -46.36
C ALA A 4 -17.39 -15.18 -45.12
N ARG A 5 -18.36 -16.08 -45.32
CA ARG A 5 -19.06 -16.76 -44.22
C ARG A 5 -18.14 -17.71 -43.46
N LEU A 6 -17.30 -18.47 -44.16
CA LEU A 6 -16.32 -19.36 -43.53
C LEU A 6 -15.30 -18.57 -42.70
N TRP A 7 -14.82 -17.44 -43.22
CA TRP A 7 -13.95 -16.53 -42.47
C TRP A 7 -14.62 -15.95 -41.23
N ALA A 8 -15.89 -15.53 -41.32
CA ALA A 8 -16.63 -15.04 -40.17
C ALA A 8 -16.76 -16.10 -39.06
N TRP A 9 -17.08 -17.35 -39.43
CA TRP A 9 -17.15 -18.45 -38.46
C TRP A 9 -15.80 -18.78 -37.84
N ALA A 10 -14.71 -18.75 -38.61
CA ALA A 10 -13.37 -18.98 -38.10
C ALA A 10 -12.97 -17.91 -37.06
N VAL A 11 -13.27 -16.64 -37.33
CA VAL A 11 -12.99 -15.54 -36.39
C VAL A 11 -13.83 -15.68 -35.12
N ILE A 12 -15.12 -16.00 -35.23
CA ILE A 12 -16.00 -16.20 -34.07
C ILE A 12 -15.50 -17.37 -33.20
N ALA A 13 -15.16 -18.50 -33.83
CA ALA A 13 -14.64 -19.66 -33.11
C ALA A 13 -13.32 -19.32 -32.40
N ALA A 14 -12.41 -18.63 -33.08
CA ALA A 14 -11.12 -18.24 -32.51
C ALA A 14 -11.27 -17.29 -31.31
N THR A 15 -12.12 -16.26 -31.41
CA THR A 15 -12.34 -15.29 -30.31
C THR A 15 -13.07 -15.92 -29.13
N THR A 16 -14.02 -16.82 -29.39
CA THR A 16 -14.72 -17.58 -28.35
C THR A 16 -13.74 -18.47 -27.59
N LEU A 17 -12.92 -19.26 -28.31
CA LEU A 17 -11.90 -20.11 -27.71
C LEU A 17 -10.87 -19.30 -26.92
N ALA A 18 -10.44 -18.14 -27.44
CA ALA A 18 -9.53 -17.25 -26.72
C ALA A 18 -10.15 -16.70 -25.41
N SER A 19 -11.45 -16.40 -25.40
CA SER A 19 -12.15 -15.91 -24.20
C SER A 19 -12.30 -16.98 -23.12
N PHE A 20 -12.39 -18.25 -23.50
CA PHE A 20 -12.45 -19.40 -22.58
C PHE A 20 -11.08 -20.04 -22.29
N SER A 21 -10.01 -19.58 -22.93
CA SER A 21 -8.65 -20.06 -22.65
C SER A 21 -8.23 -19.96 -21.17
N PRO A 22 -8.66 -18.97 -20.35
CA PRO A 22 -8.37 -18.99 -18.93
C PRO A 22 -9.12 -20.10 -18.16
N LEU A 23 -10.03 -20.89 -18.74
CA LEU A 23 -10.57 -22.07 -18.06
C LEU A 23 -9.54 -23.21 -17.95
N VAL A 24 -8.59 -23.29 -18.88
CA VAL A 24 -7.56 -24.35 -18.93
C VAL A 24 -6.38 -23.96 -18.02
N PRO A 25 -6.19 -24.61 -16.86
CA PRO A 25 -5.17 -24.20 -15.88
C PRO A 25 -3.73 -24.19 -16.44
N GLU A 26 -3.42 -25.12 -17.34
CA GLU A 26 -2.11 -25.25 -17.98
C GLU A 26 -1.75 -24.03 -18.83
N LEU A 27 -2.76 -23.35 -19.40
CA LEU A 27 -2.57 -22.14 -20.19
C LEU A 27 -2.37 -20.88 -19.33
N ARG A 28 -2.76 -20.91 -18.04
CA ARG A 28 -2.67 -19.74 -17.14
C ARG A 28 -1.26 -19.49 -16.59
N GLY A 29 -0.39 -20.50 -16.61
CA GLY A 29 0.98 -20.44 -16.06
C GLY A 29 1.03 -20.30 -14.54
N ARG A 30 2.25 -20.28 -13.97
CA ARG A 30 2.52 -20.31 -12.51
C ARG A 30 2.00 -19.08 -11.72
N LYS A 31 1.52 -18.05 -12.41
CA LYS A 31 0.98 -16.80 -11.83
C LYS A 31 -0.47 -16.53 -12.24
N GLY A 32 -1.16 -17.52 -12.80
CA GLY A 32 -2.56 -17.39 -13.20
C GLY A 32 -3.48 -17.08 -12.03
N ASP A 33 -4.53 -16.29 -12.27
CA ASP A 33 -5.56 -16.07 -11.25
C ASP A 33 -6.38 -17.35 -11.00
N SER A 34 -6.88 -17.49 -9.77
CA SER A 34 -7.78 -18.58 -9.36
C SER A 34 -9.21 -18.30 -9.83
N PHE A 35 -9.50 -17.06 -10.24
CA PHE A 35 -10.74 -16.69 -10.90
C PHE A 35 -10.80 -17.26 -12.33
N PRO A 36 -11.88 -17.98 -12.69
CA PRO A 36 -11.93 -18.82 -13.89
C PRO A 36 -11.82 -18.07 -15.22
N LEU A 37 -12.00 -16.75 -15.25
CA LEU A 37 -11.94 -15.93 -16.46
C LEU A 37 -10.97 -14.74 -16.37
N SER A 38 -10.17 -14.64 -15.29
CA SER A 38 -9.23 -13.53 -15.10
C SER A 38 -7.80 -13.97 -15.42
N TRP A 39 -7.17 -13.31 -16.39
CA TRP A 39 -5.72 -13.37 -16.58
C TRP A 39 -4.96 -12.48 -15.58
N PHE A 40 -5.68 -11.60 -14.90
CA PHE A 40 -5.11 -10.63 -13.97
C PHE A 40 -5.11 -11.22 -12.56
N PRO A 41 -3.96 -11.54 -11.95
CA PRO A 41 -3.89 -12.13 -10.62
C PRO A 41 -4.14 -11.07 -9.55
N MET A 42 -5.37 -10.56 -9.45
CA MET A 42 -5.72 -9.61 -8.39
C MET A 42 -5.97 -10.31 -7.06
N PHE A 43 -6.27 -11.62 -7.07
CA PHE A 43 -6.66 -12.37 -5.88
C PHE A 43 -5.91 -13.69 -5.64
N ALA A 44 -5.27 -14.28 -6.65
CA ALA A 44 -4.54 -15.54 -6.47
C ALA A 44 -3.07 -15.44 -6.06
N SER A 45 -2.43 -14.27 -6.23
CA SER A 45 -1.03 -14.15 -5.83
C SER A 45 -0.95 -14.19 -4.30
N GLU A 46 -0.31 -15.22 -3.76
CA GLU A 46 0.01 -15.28 -2.35
C GLU A 46 0.77 -14.03 -1.94
N ARG A 47 0.22 -13.28 -0.98
CA ARG A 47 0.89 -12.11 -0.41
C ARG A 47 1.90 -12.59 0.63
N PRO A 48 3.03 -11.87 0.78
CA PRO A 48 4.00 -12.23 1.80
C PRO A 48 3.35 -12.24 3.19
N ARG A 49 3.74 -13.22 4.02
CA ARG A 49 3.30 -13.30 5.42
C ARG A 49 3.72 -12.08 6.23
N ILE A 50 4.92 -11.56 5.96
CA ILE A 50 5.47 -10.37 6.61
C ILE A 50 5.32 -9.15 5.70
N GLU A 51 4.65 -8.12 6.21
CA GLU A 51 4.50 -6.82 5.55
C GLU A 51 5.36 -5.77 6.25
N THR A 52 6.00 -4.89 5.47
CA THR A 52 6.94 -3.86 5.99
C THR A 52 6.53 -2.43 5.64
N PRO A 53 5.36 -1.95 6.10
CA PRO A 53 4.91 -0.59 5.81
C PRO A 53 5.83 0.48 6.41
N THR A 54 5.98 1.58 5.66
CA THR A 54 6.54 2.83 6.18
C THR A 54 5.40 3.77 6.55
N TYR A 55 5.43 4.35 7.75
CA TYR A 55 4.40 5.25 8.27
C TYR A 55 5.01 6.30 9.20
N ILE A 56 4.19 7.29 9.56
CA ILE A 56 4.56 8.38 10.46
C ILE A 56 3.80 8.23 11.76
N LEU A 57 4.52 8.26 12.87
CA LEU A 57 3.98 8.32 14.21
C LEU A 57 4.27 9.68 14.82
N GLY A 58 3.30 10.22 15.55
CA GLY A 58 3.54 11.25 16.54
C GLY A 58 3.82 10.60 17.88
N MET A 59 4.74 11.19 18.65
CA MET A 59 4.94 10.86 20.05
C MET A 59 4.52 12.04 20.92
N THR A 60 3.89 11.73 22.05
CA THR A 60 3.60 12.71 23.10
C THR A 60 4.72 12.72 24.15
N ASP A 61 4.73 13.72 25.02
CA ASP A 61 5.68 13.76 26.15
C ASP A 61 5.45 12.65 27.17
N ALA A 62 4.23 12.10 27.24
CA ALA A 62 3.91 10.92 28.03
C ALA A 62 4.43 9.61 27.41
N GLY A 63 5.00 9.66 26.19
CA GLY A 63 5.47 8.50 25.46
C GLY A 63 4.39 7.80 24.61
N ASP A 64 3.19 8.36 24.54
CA ASP A 64 2.08 7.77 23.80
C ASP A 64 2.27 7.89 22.28
N ARG A 65 1.75 6.89 21.57
CA ARG A 65 1.85 6.80 20.10
C ARG A 65 0.58 7.34 19.46
N VAL A 66 0.70 8.40 18.69
CA VAL A 66 -0.41 8.99 17.92
C VAL A 66 -0.21 8.70 16.44
N LYS A 67 -1.14 7.97 15.81
CA LYS A 67 -1.12 7.76 14.36
C LYS A 67 -1.31 9.08 13.62
N ILE A 68 -0.41 9.41 12.68
CA ILE A 68 -0.53 10.58 11.81
C ILE A 68 -1.18 10.17 10.49
N ASP A 69 -2.23 10.89 10.12
CA ASP A 69 -3.01 10.61 8.91
C ASP A 69 -2.31 11.11 7.63
N VAL A 70 -2.55 10.43 6.51
CA VAL A 70 -1.90 10.75 5.22
C VAL A 70 -2.24 12.14 4.69
N SER A 71 -3.35 12.71 5.17
CA SER A 71 -3.84 14.06 4.85
C SER A 71 -2.91 15.19 5.32
N PHE A 72 -1.83 14.88 6.04
CA PHE A 72 -0.80 15.86 6.39
C PHE A 72 0.25 16.08 5.28
N TRP A 73 0.30 15.23 4.25
CA TRP A 73 1.26 15.37 3.14
C TRP A 73 0.69 15.07 1.75
N THR A 74 -0.53 14.58 1.66
CA THR A 74 -1.22 14.41 0.38
C THR A 74 -2.72 14.63 0.52
N ASN A 75 -3.33 15.18 -0.54
CA ASN A 75 -4.79 15.21 -0.71
C ASN A 75 -5.32 13.99 -1.49
N GLY A 76 -4.42 13.14 -1.99
CA GLY A 76 -4.76 11.89 -2.66
C GLY A 76 -5.07 10.75 -1.68
N GLY A 77 -5.38 9.58 -2.24
CA GLY A 77 -5.67 8.38 -1.45
C GLY A 77 -4.44 7.80 -0.73
N PHE A 78 -4.70 6.86 0.18
CA PHE A 78 -3.69 6.22 1.03
C PHE A 78 -2.49 5.66 0.25
N ASN A 79 -2.72 5.05 -0.92
CA ASN A 79 -1.66 4.50 -1.76
C ASN A 79 -0.69 5.58 -2.27
N GLN A 80 -1.22 6.76 -2.64
CA GLN A 80 -0.38 7.87 -3.08
C GLN A 80 0.47 8.39 -1.91
N GLY A 81 -0.15 8.59 -0.75
CA GLY A 81 0.56 9.02 0.46
C GLY A 81 1.65 8.04 0.90
N ARG A 82 1.37 6.74 0.85
CA ARG A 82 2.34 5.67 1.11
C ARG A 82 3.50 5.71 0.13
N ASN A 83 3.22 5.86 -1.16
CA ASN A 83 4.25 5.89 -2.20
C ASN A 83 5.16 7.13 -2.05
N MET A 84 4.59 8.30 -1.77
CA MET A 84 5.35 9.52 -1.50
C MET A 84 6.32 9.34 -0.31
N LEU A 85 5.82 8.82 0.81
CA LEU A 85 6.63 8.56 2.00
C LEU A 85 7.74 7.53 1.73
N THR A 86 7.38 6.41 1.11
CA THR A 86 8.34 5.34 0.77
C THR A 86 9.44 5.87 -0.17
N THR A 87 9.06 6.69 -1.15
CA THR A 87 10.00 7.32 -2.09
C THR A 87 10.92 8.30 -1.38
N ALA A 88 10.39 9.11 -0.45
CA ALA A 88 11.18 10.03 0.35
C ALA A 88 12.23 9.30 1.20
N VAL A 89 11.88 8.15 1.79
CA VAL A 89 12.82 7.29 2.53
C VAL A 89 13.90 6.73 1.59
N LYS A 90 13.50 6.10 0.48
CA LYS A 90 14.45 5.50 -0.49
C LYS A 90 15.45 6.52 -1.05
N GLN A 91 14.99 7.76 -1.29
CA GLN A 91 15.83 8.83 -1.82
C GLN A 91 16.57 9.63 -0.73
N LYS A 92 16.62 9.15 0.52
CA LYS A 92 17.27 9.82 1.65
C LYS A 92 16.75 11.25 1.93
N ARG A 93 15.50 11.53 1.52
CA ARG A 93 14.79 12.80 1.75
C ARG A 93 13.86 12.75 2.98
N ALA A 94 13.91 11.66 3.76
CA ALA A 94 13.06 11.46 4.92
C ALA A 94 13.12 12.62 5.95
N PRO A 95 14.29 13.19 6.31
CA PRO A 95 14.34 14.29 7.28
C PRO A 95 13.59 15.54 6.81
N LYS A 96 13.77 15.94 5.55
CA LYS A 96 13.05 17.08 4.94
C LYS A 96 11.55 16.81 4.86
N PHE A 97 11.17 15.58 4.50
CA PHE A 97 9.77 15.17 4.46
C PHE A 97 9.14 15.21 5.85
N CYS A 98 9.81 14.67 6.87
CA CYS A 98 9.38 14.69 8.27
C CYS A 98 9.13 16.13 8.74
N ALA A 99 10.09 17.04 8.53
CA ALA A 99 9.96 18.43 8.94
C ALA A 99 8.76 19.14 8.29
N SER A 100 8.51 18.87 7.00
CA SER A 100 7.33 19.41 6.29
C SER A 100 6.02 18.92 6.92
N VAL A 101 5.95 17.63 7.27
CA VAL A 101 4.78 17.05 7.94
C VAL A 101 4.63 17.61 9.35
N ALA A 102 5.71 17.72 10.11
CA ALA A 102 5.71 18.29 11.45
C ALA A 102 5.16 19.73 11.46
N HIS A 103 5.55 20.54 10.48
CA HIS A 103 5.01 21.89 10.33
C HIS A 103 3.50 21.89 10.02
N ALA A 104 3.03 20.94 9.20
CA ALA A 104 1.59 20.78 8.93
C ALA A 104 0.82 20.31 10.18
N VAL A 105 1.42 19.43 10.99
CA VAL A 105 0.88 18.97 12.27
C VAL A 105 0.78 20.12 13.26
N ALA A 106 1.84 20.91 13.42
CA ALA A 106 1.88 22.06 14.33
C ALA A 106 0.76 23.08 14.05
N ARG A 107 0.43 23.31 12.78
CA ARG A 107 -0.62 24.26 12.37
C ARG A 107 -2.05 23.75 12.54
N ARG A 108 -2.24 22.44 12.75
CA ARG A 108 -3.58 21.84 12.85
C ARG A 108 -4.12 22.03 14.27
N LYS A 109 -5.18 22.82 14.42
CA LYS A 109 -5.87 23.06 15.71
C LYS A 109 -6.80 21.90 16.12
N SER A 110 -6.29 20.67 16.11
CA SER A 110 -7.05 19.48 16.56
C SER A 110 -6.52 19.00 17.90
N ALA A 111 -7.42 18.76 18.85
CA ALA A 111 -7.08 18.23 20.18
C ALA A 111 -6.24 16.93 20.09
N ARG A 112 -6.54 16.07 19.10
CA ARG A 112 -5.82 14.80 18.89
C ARG A 112 -4.32 14.96 18.66
N PHE A 113 -3.88 16.09 18.10
CA PHE A 113 -2.47 16.33 17.78
C PHE A 113 -1.86 17.44 18.64
N ALA A 114 -2.58 17.92 19.67
CA ALA A 114 -2.15 19.03 20.52
C ALA A 114 -1.01 18.64 21.47
N GLU A 115 -0.87 17.34 21.79
CA GLU A 115 0.16 16.83 22.69
C GLU A 115 1.34 16.19 21.95
N VAL A 116 1.28 16.12 20.61
CA VAL A 116 2.37 15.55 19.81
C VAL A 116 3.56 16.51 19.81
N THR A 117 4.71 16.06 20.30
CA THR A 117 5.95 16.88 20.42
C THR A 117 7.02 16.47 19.42
N GLU A 118 6.98 15.23 18.94
CA GLU A 118 7.86 14.78 17.86
C GLU A 118 7.15 13.84 16.87
N LEU A 119 7.63 13.81 15.64
CA LEU A 119 7.26 12.82 14.65
C LEU A 119 8.42 11.86 14.39
N ARG A 120 8.08 10.59 14.19
CA ARG A 120 8.99 9.52 13.79
C ARG A 120 8.51 8.91 12.48
N ILE A 121 9.36 8.87 11.46
CA ILE A 121 9.13 8.04 10.28
C ILE A 121 9.68 6.65 10.60
N VAL A 122 8.82 5.64 10.56
CA VAL A 122 9.12 4.29 11.00
C VAL A 122 8.87 3.30 9.87
N MET A 123 9.74 2.30 9.78
CA MET A 123 9.51 1.07 9.03
C MET A 123 9.18 -0.03 10.03
N GLY A 124 7.91 -0.45 10.05
CA GLY A 124 7.45 -1.54 10.91
C GLY A 124 7.31 -2.83 10.13
N SER A 125 7.70 -3.94 10.71
CA SER A 125 7.51 -5.29 10.19
C SER A 125 6.36 -5.93 10.95
N TYR A 126 5.35 -6.41 10.23
CA TYR A 126 4.15 -6.99 10.80
C TYR A 126 3.89 -8.35 10.19
N ASP A 127 3.48 -9.28 11.04
CA ASP A 127 2.88 -10.52 10.59
C ASP A 127 1.43 -10.26 10.21
N ARG A 128 1.07 -10.54 8.97
CA ARG A 128 -0.26 -10.24 8.44
C ARG A 128 -1.36 -11.01 9.19
N GLU A 129 -1.13 -12.28 9.50
CA GLU A 129 -2.15 -13.12 10.15
C GLU A 129 -2.39 -12.66 11.60
N ILE A 130 -1.31 -12.39 12.34
CA ILE A 130 -1.37 -11.88 13.71
C ILE A 130 -2.02 -10.49 13.74
N PHE A 131 -1.63 -9.61 12.82
CA PHE A 131 -2.17 -8.25 12.76
C PHE A 131 -3.69 -8.22 12.57
N PHE A 132 -4.21 -9.09 11.70
CA PHE A 132 -5.65 -9.17 11.43
C PHE A 132 -6.41 -10.03 12.44
N SER A 133 -5.75 -10.89 13.21
CA SER A 133 -6.39 -11.63 14.31
C SER A 133 -6.58 -10.79 15.59
N GLY A 134 -5.93 -9.62 15.67
CA GLY A 134 -6.21 -8.60 16.68
C GLY A 134 -4.96 -8.05 17.38
N ASP A 135 -3.86 -8.81 17.39
CA ASP A 135 -2.59 -8.33 17.92
C ASP A 135 -1.86 -7.48 16.87
N ARG A 136 -1.85 -6.18 17.10
CA ARG A 136 -1.26 -5.19 16.18
C ARG A 136 0.15 -4.78 16.59
N ALA A 137 0.80 -5.53 17.46
CA ALA A 137 2.19 -5.29 17.81
C ALA A 137 3.09 -5.57 16.59
N PRO A 138 4.07 -4.69 16.32
CA PRO A 138 5.06 -4.94 15.29
C PRO A 138 6.06 -6.01 15.75
N LEU A 139 6.46 -6.89 14.84
CA LEU A 139 7.57 -7.82 15.06
C LEU A 139 8.91 -7.10 15.20
N ARG A 140 9.06 -6.00 14.44
CA ARG A 140 10.26 -5.16 14.45
C ARG A 140 9.89 -3.76 13.98
N GLU A 141 10.39 -2.74 14.66
CA GLU A 141 10.30 -1.36 14.18
C GLU A 141 11.69 -0.74 14.07
N VAL A 142 11.91 -0.03 12.98
CA VAL A 142 13.13 0.75 12.75
C VAL A 142 12.73 2.20 12.52
N VAL A 143 13.23 3.09 13.38
CA VAL A 143 13.08 4.54 13.19
C VAL A 143 14.05 4.99 12.11
N VAL A 144 13.50 5.53 11.01
CA VAL A 144 14.28 6.05 9.89
C VAL A 144 14.77 7.47 10.19
N THR A 145 13.89 8.30 10.74
CA THR A 145 14.21 9.68 11.14
C THR A 145 13.20 10.15 12.17
N THR A 146 13.63 11.11 12.98
CA THR A 146 12.81 11.80 13.98
C THR A 146 12.90 13.31 13.72
N CYS A 147 11.80 14.03 13.89
CA CYS A 147 11.77 15.47 13.80
C CYS A 147 10.84 16.09 14.84
N PRO A 148 11.20 17.23 15.46
CA PRO A 148 10.36 17.88 16.44
C PRO A 148 9.16 18.58 15.80
N VAL A 149 8.03 18.61 16.50
CA VAL A 149 6.86 19.43 16.18
C VAL A 149 6.96 20.73 16.96
N ARG A 150 7.45 21.79 16.32
CA ARG A 150 7.55 23.12 16.92
C ARG A 150 6.26 23.89 16.68
N ARG A 151 5.57 24.28 17.75
CA ARG A 151 4.35 25.11 17.71
C ARG A 151 4.69 26.59 17.92
#